data_AF-A0A8T5TDP5-F1
#
_entry.id   AF-A0A8T5TDP5-F1
#
_cell.length_a   1.000
_cell.length_b   1.000
_cell.length_c   1.000
_cell.angle_alpha   90.00
_cell.angle_beta   90.00
_cell.angle_gamma   90.00
#
_symmetry.space_group_name_H-M   'P 1'
#
loop_
_entity.id
_entity.type
_entity.pdbx_description
1 polymer ?
#
loop_
_entity_poly.entity_id
_entity_poly.type
_entity_poly.pdbx_seq_one_letter_code
_entity_poly.pdbx_strand_id
1 'polypeptide(L)' 'MEYVKIEVDDKEIPLNEIMSNVIANIVDGFLDALKDIPEVRKKINIEITF' A
#
# COMPACT_ATOMS: atom_id res chain seq x y z
N MET A 1 -11.36 -1.81 7.60
CA MET A 1 -9.95 -2.23 7.55
C MET A 1 -9.65 -2.51 6.10
N GLU A 2 -8.85 -1.66 5.47
CA GLU A 2 -8.43 -1.90 4.10
C GLU A 2 -7.49 -3.10 4.07
N TYR A 3 -7.71 -4.03 3.15
CA TYR A 3 -6.91 -5.24 3.04
C TYR A 3 -5.64 -4.91 2.27
N VAL A 4 -4.50 -4.88 2.97
CA VAL A 4 -3.20 -4.57 2.40
C VAL A 4 -2.54 -5.86 1.94
N LYS A 5 -2.27 -5.97 0.63
CA LYS A 5 -1.58 -7.09 0.01
C LYS A 5 -0.29 -6.60 -0.64
N ILE A 6 0.80 -7.33 -0.45
CA ILE A 6 2.04 -7.15 -1.22
C ILE A 6 2.20 -8.33 -2.16
N GLU A 7 2.45 -8.02 -3.43
CA GLU A 7 2.81 -8.99 -4.46
C GLU A 7 4.20 -8.67 -5.01
N VAL A 8 5.04 -9.70 -5.18
CA VAL A 8 6.34 -9.62 -5.86
C VAL A 8 6.35 -10.72 -6.91
N ASP A 9 6.55 -10.36 -8.18
CA ASP A 9 6.49 -11.30 -9.32
C ASP A 9 5.21 -12.16 -9.32
N ASP A 10 4.05 -11.51 -9.15
CA ASP A 10 2.71 -12.11 -9.04
C ASP A 10 2.53 -13.11 -7.87
N LYS A 11 3.50 -13.16 -6.94
CA LYS A 11 3.41 -13.97 -5.72
C LYS A 11 3.04 -13.11 -4.54
N GLU A 12 1.96 -13.52 -3.87
CA GLU A 12 1.57 -12.93 -2.60
C GLU A 12 2.64 -13.19 -1.54
N ILE A 13 3.12 -12.12 -0.92
CA ILE A 13 4.08 -12.21 0.18
C ILE A 13 3.30 -12.29 1.49
N PRO A 14 3.44 -13.38 2.27
CA PRO A 14 2.78 -13.46 3.56
C PRO A 14 3.36 -12.40 4.50
N LEU A 15 2.50 -11.49 4.95
CA LEU A 15 2.86 -10.44 5.90
C LEU A 15 2.50 -10.90 7.31
N ASN A 16 3.43 -10.71 8.25
CA ASN A 16 3.09 -10.80 9.66
C ASN A 16 2.33 -9.53 10.11
N GLU A 17 1.72 -9.59 11.30
CA GLU A 17 0.89 -8.50 11.84
C GLU A 17 1.64 -7.16 11.90
N ILE A 18 2.91 -7.16 12.31
CA ILE A 18 3.73 -5.95 12.40
C ILE A 18 3.92 -5.33 11.02
N MET A 19 4.31 -6.12 10.02
CA MET A 19 4.50 -5.64 8.66
C MET A 19 3.20 -5.13 8.05
N SER A 20 2.10 -5.85 8.25
CA SER A 20 0.76 -5.42 7.81
C SER A 20 0.39 -4.05 8.38
N ASN A 21 0.64 -3.83 9.66
CA ASN A 21 0.36 -2.55 10.32
C ASN A 21 1.25 -1.42 9.80
N VAL A 22 2.54 -1.68 9.57
CA VAL A 22 3.46 -0.68 9.00
C VAL A 22 2.99 -0.27 7.61
N ILE A 23 2.65 -1.23 6.75
CA ILE A 23 2.24 -0.92 5.37
C ILE A 23 0.88 -0.21 5.36
N ALA A 24 -0.07 -0.63 6.21
CA ALA A 24 -1.34 0.06 6.37
C ALA A 24 -1.15 1.54 6.75
N ASN A 25 -0.30 1.83 7.74
CA ASN A 25 0.01 3.21 8.14
C ASN A 25 0.67 4.02 7.01
N ILE A 26 1.54 3.39 6.22
CA ILE A 26 2.16 4.04 5.06
C ILE A 26 1.10 4.38 4.01
N VAL A 27 0.23 3.41 3.68
CA VAL A 27 -0.86 3.60 2.71
C VAL A 27 -1.81 4.69 3.19
N ASP A 28 -2.23 4.68 4.46
CA ASP A 28 -3.08 5.71 5.06
C ASP A 28 -2.44 7.10 4.95
N GLY A 29 -1.14 7.21 5.26
CA GLY A 29 -0.39 8.45 5.11
C GLY A 29 -0.36 8.96 3.66
N PHE A 30 -0.21 8.06 2.67
CA PHE A 30 -0.34 8.41 1.26
C PHE A 30 -1.76 8.83 0.92
N LEU A 31 -2.79 8.10 1.36
CA LEU A 31 -4.19 8.41 1.07
C LEU A 31 -4.61 9.77 1.64
N ASP A 32 -4.12 10.12 2.82
CA ASP A 32 -4.34 11.42 3.44
C ASP A 32 -3.63 12.53 2.68
N ALA A 33 -2.39 12.33 2.23
CA ALA A 33 -1.70 13.26 1.35
C ALA A 33 -2.39 13.42 -0.01
N LEU A 34 -3.09 12.39 -0.47
CA LEU A 34 -3.85 12.36 -1.71
C LEU A 34 -5.28 12.92 -1.59
N LYS A 35 -5.72 13.47 -0.44
CA LYS A 35 -7.07 14.03 -0.27
C LYS A 35 -7.45 15.12 -1.30
N ASP A 36 -6.46 15.73 -1.96
CA ASP A 36 -6.67 16.69 -3.06
C ASP A 36 -6.70 16.05 -4.47
N ILE A 37 -6.54 14.72 -4.59
CA ILE A 37 -6.52 13.99 -5.87
C ILE A 37 -7.84 13.20 -6.04
N PRO A 38 -8.57 13.38 -7.16
CA PRO A 38 -9.91 12.82 -7.34
C PRO A 38 -9.96 11.29 -7.22
N GLU A 39 -11.01 10.81 -6.54
CA GLU A 39 -11.21 9.43 -6.04
C GLU A 39 -11.18 8.31 -7.10
N VAL A 40 -11.21 8.65 -8.38
CA VAL A 40 -11.67 7.73 -9.42
C VAL A 40 -10.67 6.61 -9.72
N ARG A 41 -9.36 6.75 -9.45
CA ARG A 41 -8.36 5.67 -9.64
C ARG A 41 -7.14 5.82 -8.73
N LYS A 42 -7.12 5.15 -7.58
CA LYS A 42 -5.92 5.04 -6.74
C LYS A 42 -5.13 3.79 -7.09
N LYS A 43 -4.30 3.84 -8.13
CA LYS A 43 -3.23 2.86 -8.35
C LYS A 43 -1.95 3.44 -7.76
N ILE A 44 -1.49 2.90 -6.64
CA ILE A 44 -0.20 3.26 -6.04
C ILE A 44 0.83 2.28 -6.61
N ASN A 45 1.73 2.76 -7.49
CA ASN A 45 2.89 1.98 -7.92
C ASN A 45 4.07 2.36 -7.01
N ILE A 46 4.64 1.38 -6.31
CA ILE A 46 5.84 1.55 -5.49
C ILE A 46 6.98 0.81 -6.20
N GLU A 47 7.99 1.55 -6.65
CA GLU A 47 9.19 0.98 -7.29
C GLU A 47 10.38 1.15 -6.34
N ILE A 48 11.07 0.05 -6.04
CA ILE A 48 12.28 0.05 -5.22
C ILE A 48 13.42 -0.46 -6.10
N THR A 49 14.39 0.40 -6.38
CA THR A 49 15.60 0.06 -7.14
C THR A 49 16.78 -0.10 -6.18
N PHE A 50 17.60 -1.14 -6.36
CA PHE A 50 18.82 -1.38 -5.60
C PHE A 50 20.05 -0.93 -6.40
#